data_AF-A0A6J7HPQ3-F1
#
_entry.id   AF-A0A6J7HPQ3-F1
#
_cell.length_a   1.000
_cell.length_b   1.000
_cell.length_c   1.000
_cell.angle_alpha   90.00
_cell.angle_beta   90.00
_cell.angle_gamma   90.00
#
_symmetry.space_group_name_H-M   'P 1'
#
loop_
_entity.id
_entity.type
_entity.pdbx_description
1 polymer ?
#
loop_
_entity_poly.entity_id
_entity_poly.type
_entity_poly.pdbx_seq_one_letter_code
_entity_poly.pdbx_strand_id
1 'polypeptide(L)'
;MREVSYFMNMAMNIEDRRRSDRELLRHYLDARRAFGASEITFDDAFLAHRVHAAYCVPASCQVVTFPANMSEGRRVFSDAFLARAEAAITDLDARGALREVAGL
;
A
#
# COMPACT_ATOMS: atom_id res chain seq x y z
N MET A 1 5.74 7.79 -5.54
CA MET A 1 4.47 7.27 -4.96
C MET A 1 4.60 5.86 -4.39
N ARG A 2 5.41 4.98 -4.99
CA ARG A 2 5.60 3.58 -4.52
C ARG A 2 5.95 3.45 -3.04
N GLU A 3 6.92 4.22 -2.56
CA GLU A 3 7.49 4.11 -1.22
C GLU A 3 6.47 4.51 -0.15
N VAL A 4 5.82 5.65 -0.32
CA VAL A 4 4.74 6.10 0.59
C VAL A 4 3.54 5.14 0.55
N SER A 5 3.21 4.61 -0.63
CA SER A 5 2.10 3.66 -0.78
C SER A 5 2.39 2.35 -0.06
N TYR A 6 3.61 1.82 -0.21
CA TYR A 6 4.06 0.64 0.49
C TYR A 6 4.06 0.86 2.01
N PHE A 7 4.55 2.02 2.48
CA PHE A 7 4.51 2.37 3.90
C PHE A 7 3.06 2.39 4.44
N MET A 8 2.16 3.13 3.78
CA MET A 8 0.76 3.23 4.21
C MET A 8 0.07 1.86 4.23
N ASN A 9 0.33 1.02 3.21
CA ASN A 9 -0.33 -0.26 3.07
C ASN A 9 0.26 -1.36 3.97
N MET A 10 1.59 -1.40 4.14
CA MET A 10 2.28 -2.53 4.77
C MET A 10 2.82 -2.25 6.17
N ALA A 11 2.88 -0.99 6.62
CA ALA A 11 3.40 -0.64 7.95
C ALA A 11 2.32 -0.18 8.94
N MET A 12 1.13 0.19 8.47
CA MET A 12 0.06 0.70 9.32
C MET A 12 -0.92 -0.40 9.78
N ASN A 13 -1.68 -0.11 10.83
CA ASN A 13 -2.92 -0.84 11.09
C ASN A 13 -3.93 -0.57 9.96
N ILE A 14 -4.67 -1.60 9.56
CA ILE A 14 -5.61 -1.55 8.43
C ILE A 14 -6.70 -0.49 8.65
N GLU A 15 -7.26 -0.43 9.86
CA GLU A 15 -8.37 0.49 10.17
C GLU A 15 -7.90 1.95 10.26
N ASP A 16 -6.71 2.18 10.83
CA ASP A 16 -6.12 3.52 10.85
C ASP A 16 -5.80 4.02 9.44
N ARG A 17 -5.26 3.14 8.59
CA ARG A 17 -5.04 3.43 7.17
C ARG A 17 -6.37 3.77 6.48
N ARG A 18 -7.41 2.94 6.61
CA ARG A 18 -8.74 3.19 6.01
C ARG A 18 -9.33 4.54 6.41
N ARG A 19 -9.21 4.91 7.69
CA ARG A 19 -9.75 6.17 8.22
C ARG A 19 -9.03 7.41 7.66
N SER A 20 -7.73 7.31 7.40
CA SER A 20 -6.89 8.48 7.09
C SER A 20 -6.20 8.42 5.72
N ASP A 21 -6.51 7.43 4.88
CA ASP A 21 -5.78 7.10 3.64
C ASP A 21 -5.57 8.32 2.73
N ARG A 22 -6.66 9.00 2.38
CA ARG A 22 -6.62 10.17 1.50
C ARG A 22 -5.96 11.37 2.18
N GLU A 23 -6.14 11.54 3.49
CA GLU A 23 -5.54 12.65 4.24
C GLU A 23 -4.02 12.50 4.36
N LEU A 24 -3.54 11.28 4.63
CA LEU A 24 -2.12 10.96 4.67
C LEU A 24 -1.46 11.15 3.30
N LEU A 25 -2.17 10.79 2.22
CA LEU A 25 -1.68 11.03 0.87
C LEU A 25 -1.57 12.52 0.56
N ARG A 26 -2.58 13.34 0.94
CA ARG A 26 -2.52 14.81 0.80
C ARG A 26 -1.37 15.40 1.61
N HIS A 27 -1.23 14.97 2.86
CA HIS A 27 -0.14 15.41 3.73
C HIS A 27 1.24 15.12 3.10
N TYR A 28 1.41 13.95 2.50
CA TYR A 28 2.64 13.61 1.77
C TYR A 28 2.89 14.53 0.57
N LEU A 29 1.85 14.85 -0.22
CA LEU A 29 1.98 15.76 -1.35
C LEU A 29 2.31 17.20 -0.92
N ASP A 30 1.67 17.68 0.15
CA ASP A 30 1.95 19.00 0.73
C ASP A 30 3.39 19.08 1.24
N ALA A 31 3.87 18.04 1.94
CA ALA A 31 5.26 17.96 2.37
C ALA A 31 6.22 17.98 1.18
N ARG A 32 5.95 17.19 0.12
CA ARG A 32 6.78 17.21 -1.11
C ARG A 32 6.84 18.59 -1.75
N ARG A 33 5.70 19.28 -1.84
CA ARG A 33 5.61 20.63 -2.40
C ARG A 33 6.42 21.63 -1.55
N ALA A 34 6.35 21.51 -0.21
CA ALA A 34 7.13 22.37 0.70
C ALA A 34 8.66 22.23 0.51
N PHE A 35 9.13 21.07 0.07
CA PHE A 35 10.54 20.82 -0.26
C PHE A 35 10.90 21.11 -1.73
N GLY A 36 10.02 21.77 -2.49
CA GLY A 36 10.29 22.16 -3.88
C GLY A 36 10.28 21.00 -4.89
N ALA A 37 9.68 19.86 -4.53
CA ALA A 37 9.53 18.75 -5.47
C ALA A 37 8.55 19.10 -6.60
N SER A 38 8.67 18.42 -7.74
CA SER A 38 7.71 18.53 -8.83
C SER A 38 6.28 18.19 -8.37
N GLU A 39 5.33 18.96 -8.88
CA GLU A 39 3.91 18.77 -8.58
C GLU A 39 3.41 17.41 -9.09
N ILE A 40 2.58 16.79 -8.27
CA ILE A 40 1.75 15.63 -8.63
C ILE A 40 0.35 15.98 -8.15
N THR A 41 -0.64 15.88 -9.03
CA THR A 41 -2.03 16.13 -8.64
C THR A 41 -2.50 15.05 -7.65
N PHE A 42 -3.52 15.36 -6.86
CA PHE A 42 -4.06 14.36 -5.94
C PHE A 42 -4.60 13.13 -6.69
N ASP A 43 -5.27 13.33 -7.83
CA ASP A 43 -5.85 12.24 -8.60
C ASP A 43 -4.77 11.34 -9.21
N ASP A 44 -3.71 11.91 -9.77
CA ASP A 44 -2.55 11.14 -10.26
C ASP A 44 -1.87 10.38 -9.12
N ALA A 45 -1.70 11.03 -7.96
CA ALA A 45 -1.10 10.42 -6.79
C ALA A 45 -1.96 9.27 -6.24
N PHE A 46 -3.29 9.43 -6.23
CA PHE A 46 -4.21 8.42 -5.74
C PHE A 46 -4.33 7.25 -6.70
N LEU A 47 -4.34 7.50 -8.02
CA LEU A 47 -4.24 6.44 -9.03
C LEU A 47 -2.94 5.65 -8.87
N ALA A 48 -1.79 6.34 -8.74
CA ALA A 48 -0.51 5.69 -8.48
C ALA A 48 -0.51 4.90 -7.16
N HIS A 49 -1.16 5.42 -6.11
CA HIS A 49 -1.30 4.71 -4.84
C HIS A 49 -2.06 3.38 -5.00
N ARG A 50 -3.18 3.40 -5.73
CA ARG A 50 -3.97 2.19 -6.04
C ARG A 50 -3.19 1.20 -6.90
N VAL A 51 -2.46 1.67 -7.92
CA VAL A 51 -1.59 0.82 -8.74
C VAL A 51 -0.51 0.16 -7.88
N HIS A 52 0.14 0.92 -7.00
CA HIS A 52 1.19 0.38 -6.13
C HIS A 52 0.66 -0.55 -5.04
N ALA A 53 -0.64 -0.59 -4.77
CA ALA A 53 -1.22 -1.62 -3.91
C ALA A 53 -0.98 -3.04 -4.47
N ALA A 54 -0.93 -3.21 -5.80
CA ALA A 54 -0.60 -4.49 -6.42
C ALA A 54 0.80 -4.99 -6.07
N TYR A 55 1.75 -4.09 -5.81
CA TYR A 55 3.11 -4.44 -5.39
C TYR A 55 3.15 -5.07 -3.98
N CYS A 56 2.09 -4.91 -3.17
CA CYS A 56 2.03 -5.54 -1.84
C CYS A 56 2.02 -7.08 -1.93
N VAL A 57 1.58 -7.66 -3.04
CA VAL A 57 1.62 -9.11 -3.28
C VAL A 57 3.06 -9.65 -3.33
N PRO A 58 3.91 -9.25 -4.31
CA PRO A 58 5.29 -9.74 -4.34
C PRO A 58 6.10 -9.32 -3.10
N ALA A 59 5.77 -8.19 -2.48
CA ALA A 59 6.44 -7.75 -1.28
C ALA A 59 6.11 -8.61 -0.03
N SER A 60 4.93 -9.21 0.05
CA SER A 60 4.57 -10.09 1.16
C SER A 60 5.09 -11.51 0.98
N CYS A 61 5.35 -11.97 -0.25
CA CYS A 61 5.72 -13.35 -0.56
C CYS A 61 6.85 -13.94 0.30
N GLN A 62 7.92 -13.18 0.57
CA GLN A 62 9.05 -13.67 1.36
C GLN A 62 8.69 -13.95 2.83
N VAL A 63 7.67 -13.26 3.33
CA VAL A 63 7.20 -13.35 4.71
C VAL A 63 6.16 -14.46 4.85
N VAL A 64 5.23 -14.56 3.89
CA VAL A 64 4.05 -15.45 3.96
C VAL A 64 4.30 -16.89 3.48
N THR A 65 5.52 -17.40 3.62
CA THR A 65 5.89 -18.77 3.17
C THR A 65 5.48 -19.89 4.14
N PHE A 66 4.93 -19.54 5.32
CA PHE A 66 4.37 -20.43 6.35
C PHE A 66 5.10 -21.80 6.52
N PRO A 67 6.41 -21.83 6.85
CA PRO A 67 7.12 -23.09 7.03
C PRO A 67 6.61 -23.87 8.26
N ALA A 68 6.66 -25.20 8.19
CA ALA A 68 6.09 -26.09 9.21
C ALA A 68 6.68 -25.90 10.63
N ASN A 69 7.91 -25.40 10.73
CA ASN A 69 8.62 -25.15 11.99
C ASN A 69 8.73 -23.65 12.33
N MET A 70 7.80 -22.83 11.84
CA MET A 70 7.77 -21.40 12.11
C MET A 70 7.58 -21.10 13.60
N SER A 71 8.35 -20.14 14.13
CA SER A 71 8.14 -19.64 15.49
C SER A 71 6.84 -18.85 15.59
N GLU A 72 6.26 -18.79 16.79
CA GLU A 72 5.02 -18.05 17.04
C GLU A 72 5.11 -16.56 16.63
N GLY A 73 6.24 -15.90 16.97
CA GLY A 73 6.46 -14.51 16.56
C GLY A 73 6.49 -14.32 15.04
N ARG A 74 7.06 -15.29 14.30
CA ARG A 74 7.07 -15.25 12.84
C ARG A 74 5.69 -15.54 12.25
N ARG A 75 4.88 -16.39 12.90
CA ARG A 75 3.48 -16.61 12.53
C ARG A 75 2.67 -15.32 12.64
N VAL A 76 2.69 -14.68 13.81
CA VAL A 76 1.98 -13.42 14.06
C VAL A 76 2.40 -12.33 13.07
N PHE A 77 3.71 -12.19 12.83
CA PHE A 77 4.21 -11.24 11.84
C PHE A 77 3.69 -11.54 10.42
N SER A 78 3.71 -12.82 10.00
CA SER A 78 3.29 -13.22 8.67
C SER A 78 1.79 -13.06 8.46
N ASP A 79 0.97 -13.42 9.45
CA ASP A 79 -0.48 -13.25 9.42
C ASP A 79 -0.85 -11.77 9.29
N ALA A 80 -0.21 -10.89 10.08
CA ALA A 80 -0.43 -9.45 10.01
C ALA A 80 0.00 -8.86 8.66
N PHE A 81 1.12 -9.34 8.11
CA PHE A 81 1.63 -8.87 6.82
C PHE A 81 0.74 -9.30 5.65
N LEU A 82 0.23 -10.53 5.68
CA LEU A 82 -0.73 -11.04 4.71
C LEU A 82 -2.03 -10.23 4.75
N ALA A 83 -2.62 -10.06 5.94
CA ALA A 83 -3.88 -9.33 6.11
C ALA A 83 -3.79 -7.90 5.57
N ARG A 84 -2.65 -7.21 5.78
CA ARG A 84 -2.41 -5.88 5.23
C ARG A 84 -2.35 -5.88 3.70
N ALA A 85 -1.66 -6.84 3.10
CA ALA A 85 -1.56 -6.95 1.64
C ALA A 85 -2.94 -7.21 1.02
N GLU A 86 -3.73 -8.13 1.58
CA GLU A 86 -5.08 -8.45 1.12
C GLU A 86 -6.03 -7.25 1.24
N ALA A 87 -5.98 -6.55 2.37
CA ALA A 87 -6.75 -5.33 2.58
C ALA A 87 -6.36 -4.25 1.58
N ALA A 88 -5.06 -4.01 1.35
CA ALA A 88 -4.60 -3.00 0.39
C ALA A 88 -5.11 -3.28 -1.03
N ILE A 89 -5.06 -4.53 -1.49
CA ILE A 89 -5.54 -4.91 -2.84
C ILE A 89 -7.04 -4.67 -2.97
N THR A 90 -7.81 -5.08 -1.95
CA THR A 90 -9.28 -5.00 -1.94
C THR A 90 -9.74 -3.56 -1.81
N ASP A 91 -9.23 -2.83 -0.82
CA ASP A 91 -9.70 -1.49 -0.48
C ASP A 91 -9.35 -0.46 -1.57
N LEU A 92 -8.24 -0.64 -2.28
CA LEU A 92 -7.78 0.28 -3.32
C LEU A 92 -8.18 -0.13 -4.74
N ASP A 93 -8.87 -1.26 -4.90
CA ASP A 93 -9.19 -1.83 -6.21
C ASP A 93 -7.97 -1.82 -7.14
N ALA A 94 -6.91 -2.53 -6.71
CA ALA A 94 -5.63 -2.52 -7.40
C ALA A 94 -5.76 -3.02 -8.84
N ARG A 95 -6.67 -3.99 -9.08
CA ARG A 95 -6.94 -4.53 -10.42
C ARG A 95 -7.60 -3.49 -11.32
N GLY A 96 -8.61 -2.76 -10.84
CA GLY A 96 -9.24 -1.70 -11.62
C GLY A 96 -8.25 -0.58 -11.96
N ALA A 97 -7.41 -0.17 -11.00
CA ALA A 97 -6.37 0.83 -11.24
C ALA A 97 -5.33 0.39 -12.28
N LEU A 98 -4.90 -0.88 -12.26
CA LEU A 98 -4.00 -1.42 -13.28
C LEU A 98 -4.63 -1.42 -14.67
N ARG A 99 -5.93 -1.76 -14.76
CA ARG A 99 -6.67 -1.72 -16.03
C ARG A 99 -6.80 -0.30 -16.56
N GLU A 100 -7.12 0.65 -15.69
CA GLU A 100 -7.22 2.08 -16.01
C GLU A 100 -5.93 2.60 -16.63
N VAL A 101 -4.78 2.32 -16.01
CA VAL A 101 -3.45 2.74 -16.54
C VAL A 101 -3.07 1.99 -17.81
N ALA A 102 -3.49 0.73 -17.96
CA ALA A 102 -3.21 -0.08 -19.15
C ALA A 102 -4.17 0.19 -20.32
N GLY A 103 -5.25 0.94 -20.13
CA GLY A 103 -6.30 1.17 -21.12
C GLY A 103 -7.12 -0.08 -21.44
N LEU A 104 -7.39 -0.94 -20.45
CA LEU A 104 -8.04 -2.26 -20.60
C LEU A 104 -9.48 -2.34 -20.06
#